data_AF-A0A9Q2ES20-F1
#
_entry.id   AF-A0A9Q2ES20-F1
#
_cell.length_a   1.000
_cell.length_b   1.000
_cell.length_c   1.000
_cell.angle_alpha   90.00
_cell.angle_beta   90.00
_cell.angle_gamma   90.00
#
_symmetry.space_group_name_H-M   'P 1'
#
loop_
_entity.id
_entity.type
_entity.pdbx_description
1 polymer ?
#
loop_
_entity_poly.entity_id
_entity_poly.type
_entity_poly.pdbx_seq_one_letter_code
_entity_poly.pdbx_strand_id
1 'polypeptide(L)'
;MKKFVTRWFYAGIGKYEDQVTEGYFWWKKTKSVELPTSRLADYDQFSKALEDTYNKLDEEGYEVVNILPLNLGTSEQNHAILSNGNKKYLGDTGFSVTRGAIVVGKLKNS
;
A
#
# COMPACT_ATOMS: atom_id res chain seq x y z
N MET A 1 -22.80 -24.98 7.61
CA MET A 1 -22.03 -23.71 7.51
C MET A 1 -20.82 -23.77 8.43
N LYS A 2 -19.74 -23.05 8.13
CA LYS A 2 -18.54 -23.02 8.99
C LYS A 2 -18.73 -21.97 10.09
N LYS A 3 -18.25 -22.21 11.32
CA LYS A 3 -18.32 -21.25 12.43
C LYS A 3 -17.49 -19.98 12.14
N PHE A 4 -16.33 -20.16 11.55
CA PHE A 4 -15.43 -19.09 11.14
C PHE A 4 -15.09 -19.23 9.66
N VAL A 5 -14.96 -18.09 8.97
CA VAL A 5 -14.48 -17.98 7.59
C VAL A 5 -13.46 -16.87 7.50
N THR A 6 -12.56 -17.00 6.53
CA THR A 6 -11.58 -15.95 6.22
C THR A 6 -11.76 -15.51 4.78
N ARG A 7 -11.54 -14.23 4.53
CA ARG A 7 -11.41 -13.62 3.21
C ARG A 7 -10.15 -12.77 3.20
N TRP A 8 -9.53 -12.59 2.05
CA TRP A 8 -8.34 -11.77 1.94
C TRP A 8 -8.34 -10.98 0.65
N PHE A 9 -7.65 -9.86 0.65
CA PHE A 9 -7.44 -9.02 -0.52
C PHE A 9 -6.06 -8.35 -0.47
N TYR A 10 -5.60 -7.92 -1.65
CA TYR A 10 -4.46 -7.01 -1.81
C TYR A 10 -4.91 -5.75 -2.55
N ALA A 11 -4.25 -4.65 -2.24
CA ALA A 11 -4.31 -3.38 -2.94
C ALA A 11 -3.02 -3.15 -3.75
N GLY A 12 -3.16 -2.34 -4.79
CA GLY A 12 -2.09 -1.89 -5.66
C GLY A 12 -1.03 -1.06 -4.95
N ILE A 13 -0.02 -0.65 -5.73
CA ILE A 13 1.00 0.30 -5.27
C ILE A 13 0.35 1.68 -5.28
N GLY A 14 0.51 2.42 -4.18
CA GLY A 14 0.02 3.78 -4.07
C GLY A 14 0.84 4.76 -4.89
N LYS A 15 0.34 5.99 -5.00
CA LYS A 15 1.04 7.08 -5.66
C LYS A 15 1.30 8.21 -4.68
N TYR A 16 2.31 9.02 -4.95
CA TYR A 16 2.56 10.27 -4.23
C TYR A 16 2.71 11.42 -5.24
N GLU A 17 2.30 12.61 -4.83
CA GLU A 17 2.53 13.82 -5.63
C GLU A 17 3.99 14.25 -5.49
N ASP A 18 4.66 14.43 -6.63
CA ASP A 18 6.00 14.97 -6.73
C ASP A 18 6.03 16.16 -7.70
N GLN A 19 6.97 17.08 -7.49
CA GLN A 19 7.17 18.24 -8.34
C GLN A 19 8.27 17.94 -9.35
N VAL A 20 7.89 17.58 -10.58
CA VAL A 20 8.84 17.35 -11.65
C VAL A 20 9.02 18.63 -12.47
N THR A 21 10.28 18.98 -12.74
CA THR A 21 10.62 20.14 -13.55
C THR A 21 10.76 19.72 -15.02
N GLU A 22 9.84 20.17 -15.87
CA GLU A 22 9.92 19.96 -17.32
C GLU A 22 10.39 21.23 -18.03
N GLY A 23 11.25 21.07 -19.05
CA GLY A 23 11.70 22.16 -19.92
C GLY A 23 13.22 22.30 -20.02
N TYR A 24 13.68 22.98 -21.09
CA TYR A 24 15.09 23.16 -21.40
C TYR A 24 15.57 24.58 -21.03
N PHE A 25 16.65 24.64 -20.26
CA PHE A 25 17.42 25.83 -19.85
C PHE A 25 16.62 27.01 -19.23
N TRP A 26 15.84 27.77 -20.02
CA TRP A 26 15.10 28.98 -19.60
C TRP A 26 13.58 28.80 -19.44
N TRP A 27 13.00 27.69 -19.91
CA TRP A 27 11.54 27.47 -19.94
C TRP A 27 11.07 26.39 -18.96
N LYS A 28 11.80 26.24 -17.84
CA LYS A 28 11.47 25.23 -16.83
C LYS A 28 10.16 25.58 -16.14
N LYS A 29 9.19 24.67 -16.20
CA LYS A 29 7.94 24.74 -15.42
C LYS A 29 7.89 23.56 -14.47
N THR A 30 7.51 23.84 -13.22
CA THR A 30 7.25 22.81 -12.22
C THR A 30 5.83 22.30 -12.40
N LYS A 31 5.65 20.99 -12.52
CA LYS A 31 4.33 20.34 -12.60
C LYS A 31 4.22 19.32 -11.47
N SER A 32 3.08 19.31 -10.77
CA SER A 32 2.75 18.22 -9.87
C SER A 32 2.40 16.99 -10.71
N VAL A 33 3.08 15.88 -10.47
CA VAL A 33 2.81 14.59 -11.11
C VAL A 33 2.68 13.51 -10.05
N GLU A 34 1.75 12.58 -10.27
CA GLU A 34 1.63 11.41 -9.42
C GLU A 34 2.62 10.33 -9.84
N LEU A 35 3.52 9.95 -8.94
CA LEU A 35 4.48 8.88 -9.16
C LEU A 35 4.14 7.66 -8.31
N PRO A 36 4.20 6.43 -8.87
CA PRO A 36 4.00 5.22 -8.08
C PRO A 36 5.12 5.06 -7.05
N THR A 37 4.78 4.63 -5.83
CA THR A 37 5.77 4.39 -4.78
C THR A 37 5.51 3.11 -4.02
N SER A 38 6.55 2.27 -3.92
CA SER A 38 6.49 1.01 -3.16
C SER A 38 6.24 1.21 -1.66
N ARG A 39 6.36 2.45 -1.18
CA ARG A 39 6.14 2.87 0.22
C ARG A 39 4.67 3.02 0.59
N LEU A 40 3.76 3.05 -0.38
CA LEU A 40 2.33 3.25 -0.14
C LEU A 40 1.52 2.14 -0.80
N ALA A 41 0.37 1.84 -0.19
CA ALA A 41 -0.71 1.12 -0.84
C ALA A 41 -1.61 2.11 -1.58
N ASP A 42 -2.33 1.64 -2.60
CA ASP A 42 -3.50 2.35 -3.11
C ASP A 42 -4.61 2.30 -2.05
N TYR A 43 -4.75 3.36 -1.26
CA TYR A 43 -5.66 3.40 -0.12
C TYR A 43 -7.13 3.46 -0.54
N ASP A 44 -7.45 4.00 -1.71
CA ASP A 44 -8.81 4.01 -2.24
C ASP A 44 -9.22 2.59 -2.62
N GLN A 45 -8.35 1.88 -3.36
CA GLN A 45 -8.57 0.48 -3.68
C GLN A 45 -8.63 -0.39 -2.42
N PHE A 46 -7.74 -0.15 -1.45
CA PHE A 46 -7.73 -0.88 -0.18
C PHE A 46 -9.05 -0.71 0.56
N SER A 47 -9.51 0.53 0.72
CA SER A 47 -10.74 0.85 1.44
C SER A 47 -11.95 0.22 0.75
N LYS A 48 -12.00 0.30 -0.58
CA LYS A 48 -13.09 -0.31 -1.36
C LYS A 48 -13.12 -1.83 -1.23
N ALA A 49 -11.95 -2.48 -1.31
CA ALA A 49 -11.84 -3.93 -1.14
C ALA A 49 -12.23 -4.38 0.27
N LEU A 50 -11.91 -3.59 1.30
CA LEU A 50 -12.32 -3.86 2.67
C LEU A 50 -13.84 -3.77 2.83
N GLU A 51 -14.45 -2.69 2.33
CA GLU A 51 -15.91 -2.49 2.32
C GLU A 51 -16.63 -3.64 1.60
N ASP A 52 -16.19 -3.99 0.40
CA ASP A 52 -16.78 -5.08 -0.39
C ASP A 52 -16.65 -6.43 0.33
N THR A 53 -15.55 -6.64 1.05
CA THR A 53 -15.35 -7.86 1.86
C THR A 53 -16.30 -7.92 3.05
N TYR A 54 -16.51 -6.79 3.72
CA TYR A 54 -17.47 -6.67 4.82
C TYR A 54 -18.90 -6.97 4.35
N ASN A 55 -19.33 -6.32 3.26
CA ASN A 55 -20.68 -6.51 2.71
C ASN A 55 -20.93 -7.97 2.31
N LYS A 56 -19.96 -8.63 1.64
CA LYS A 56 -20.06 -10.05 1.29
C LYS A 56 -20.19 -10.96 2.50
N LEU A 57 -19.41 -10.71 3.56
CA LEU A 57 -19.50 -11.50 4.78
C LEU A 57 -20.86 -11.32 5.46
N ASP A 58 -21.39 -10.10 5.46
CA ASP A 58 -22.71 -9.79 6.02
C ASP A 58 -23.83 -10.51 5.26
N GLU A 59 -23.80 -10.46 3.91
CA GLU A 59 -24.71 -11.18 3.01
C GLU A 59 -24.68 -12.70 3.23
N GLU A 60 -23.49 -13.25 3.51
CA GLU A 60 -23.30 -14.67 3.82
C GLU A 60 -23.73 -15.04 5.26
N GLY A 61 -24.16 -14.07 6.08
CA GLY A 61 -24.61 -14.28 7.46
C GLY A 61 -23.50 -14.30 8.51
N TYR A 62 -22.33 -13.72 8.21
CA TYR A 62 -21.20 -13.61 9.13
C TYR A 62 -21.05 -12.18 9.67
N GLU A 63 -20.57 -12.06 10.90
CA GLU A 63 -20.08 -10.82 11.52
C GLU A 63 -18.55 -10.76 11.42
N VAL A 64 -17.99 -9.60 11.07
CA VAL A 64 -16.53 -9.45 11.07
C VAL A 64 -16.04 -9.32 12.51
N VAL A 65 -15.12 -10.21 12.91
CA VAL A 65 -14.59 -10.28 14.27
C VAL A 65 -13.10 -9.94 14.37
N ASN A 66 -12.37 -9.98 13.25
CA ASN A 66 -10.97 -9.61 13.22
C ASN A 66 -10.51 -9.19 11.82
N ILE A 67 -9.48 -8.34 11.77
CA ILE A 67 -8.76 -7.95 10.56
C ILE A 67 -7.27 -8.09 10.84
N LEU A 68 -6.57 -8.86 10.00
CA LEU A 68 -5.12 -9.04 10.07
C LEU A 68 -4.49 -8.33 8.87
N PRO A 69 -3.61 -7.33 9.08
CA PRO A 69 -2.92 -6.66 7.97
C PRO A 69 -1.96 -7.61 7.26
N LEU A 70 -1.92 -7.54 5.93
CA LEU A 70 -0.94 -8.22 5.09
C LEU A 70 0.20 -7.26 4.75
N ASN A 71 1.32 -7.47 5.44
CA ASN A 71 2.54 -6.69 5.26
C ASN A 71 3.39 -7.31 4.14
N LEU A 72 3.69 -6.51 3.11
CA LEU A 72 4.58 -6.90 2.01
C LEU A 72 5.96 -6.27 2.24
N GLY A 73 6.97 -7.13 2.39
CA GLY A 73 8.36 -6.73 2.52
C GLY A 73 8.91 -6.19 1.20
N THR A 74 9.70 -5.12 1.29
CA THR A 74 10.37 -4.47 0.17
C THR A 74 11.67 -3.84 0.67
N SER A 75 12.51 -3.34 -0.25
CA SER A 75 13.78 -2.71 0.07
C SER A 75 14.11 -1.60 -0.92
N GLU A 76 14.80 -0.57 -0.46
CA GLU A 76 15.30 0.52 -1.30
C GLU A 76 16.80 0.74 -1.08
N GLN A 77 17.51 1.07 -2.15
CA GLN A 77 18.94 1.35 -2.10
C GLN A 77 19.22 2.68 -1.40
N ASN A 78 20.06 2.66 -0.37
CA ASN A 78 20.48 3.84 0.35
C ASN A 78 21.82 4.37 -0.18
N HIS A 79 21.93 5.69 -0.34
CA HIS A 79 23.11 6.35 -0.86
C HIS A 79 23.51 7.55 0.00
N ALA A 80 24.77 7.63 0.42
CA ALA A 80 25.36 8.84 0.99
C ALA A 80 25.69 9.84 -0.13
N ILE A 81 25.53 11.14 0.16
CA ILE A 81 26.13 12.21 -0.63
C ILE A 81 27.47 12.55 0.01
N LEU A 82 28.57 12.31 -0.71
CA LEU A 82 29.92 12.64 -0.26
C LEU A 82 30.17 14.14 -0.41
N SER A 83 31.21 14.66 0.26
CA SER A 83 31.60 16.08 0.19
C SER A 83 31.93 16.57 -1.22
N ASN A 84 32.29 15.67 -2.13
CA ASN A 84 32.53 15.95 -3.55
C ASN A 84 31.27 15.86 -4.42
N GLY A 85 30.08 15.70 -3.83
CA GLY A 85 28.80 15.55 -4.53
C GLY A 85 28.53 14.17 -5.11
N ASN A 86 29.48 13.23 -5.06
CA ASN A 86 29.27 11.87 -5.56
C ASN A 86 28.38 11.06 -4.62
N LYS A 87 27.56 10.17 -5.19
CA LYS A 87 26.74 9.22 -4.44
C LYS A 87 27.54 7.95 -4.13
N LYS A 88 27.52 7.50 -2.88
CA LYS A 88 28.11 6.21 -2.46
C LYS A 88 26.99 5.31 -1.95
N TYR A 89 26.84 4.14 -2.57
CA TYR A 89 25.92 3.11 -2.08
C TYR A 89 26.31 2.67 -0.67
N LEU A 90 25.34 2.64 0.23
CA LEU A 90 25.52 2.28 1.65
C LEU A 90 24.89 0.93 2.01
N GLY A 91 24.17 0.30 1.09
CA GLY A 91 23.36 -0.88 1.37
C GLY A 91 21.88 -0.65 1.05
N ASP A 92 21.06 -1.67 1.30
CA ASP A 92 19.62 -1.62 1.14
C ASP A 92 18.93 -1.44 2.49
N THR A 93 17.94 -0.54 2.53
CA THR A 93 17.05 -0.38 3.68
C THR A 93 15.78 -1.19 3.42
N GLY A 94 15.57 -2.24 4.21
CA GLY A 94 14.33 -3.03 4.16
C GLY A 94 13.19 -2.35 4.93
N PHE A 95 11.97 -2.46 4.41
CA PHE A 95 10.75 -2.01 5.08
C PHE A 95 9.56 -2.88 4.66
N SER A 96 8.47 -2.80 5.41
CA SER A 96 7.23 -3.52 5.10
C SER A 96 6.05 -2.58 5.02
N VAL A 97 5.27 -2.69 3.96
CA VAL A 97 4.07 -1.87 3.76
C VAL A 97 2.83 -2.75 3.84
N THR A 98 1.84 -2.33 4.62
CA THR A 98 0.53 -2.98 4.62
C THR A 98 -0.13 -2.72 3.27
N ARG A 99 -0.29 -3.77 2.45
CA ARG A 99 -0.99 -3.65 1.15
C ARG A 99 -2.12 -4.64 0.99
N GLY A 100 -2.57 -5.25 2.07
CA GLY A 100 -3.76 -6.10 2.04
C GLY A 100 -4.25 -6.37 3.44
N ALA A 101 -5.30 -7.17 3.54
CA ALA A 101 -5.78 -7.66 4.81
C ALA A 101 -6.43 -9.04 4.65
N ILE A 102 -6.39 -9.82 5.73
CA ILE A 102 -7.24 -10.98 5.95
C ILE A 102 -8.36 -10.54 6.89
N VAL A 103 -9.60 -10.72 6.47
CA VAL A 103 -10.81 -10.43 7.26
C VAL A 103 -11.39 -11.74 7.75
N VAL A 104 -11.65 -11.83 9.06
CA VAL A 104 -12.21 -13.02 9.71
C VAL A 104 -13.68 -12.77 10.02
N GLY A 105 -14.56 -13.58 9.43
CA GLY A 105 -15.98 -13.62 9.74
C GLY A 105 -16.32 -14.75 10.71
N LYS A 106 -17.21 -14.49 11.67
CA LYS A 106 -17.84 -15.49 12.54
C LYS A 106 -19.33 -15.59 12.18
N LEU A 107 -19.89 -16.80 12.12
CA LEU A 107 -21.31 -16.97 11.79
C LEU A 107 -22.18 -16.27 12.85
N LYS A 108 -23.14 -15.45 12.41
CA LYS A 108 -24.09 -14.79 13.33
C LYS A 108 -24.87 -15.87 14.09
N ASN A 109 -25.03 -15.68 15.40
CA ASN A 109 -25.74 -16.59 16.30
C ASN A 109 -25.08 -17.98 16.51
N SER A 110 -23.75 -18.08 16.36
CA SER A 110 -22.93 -19.26 16.70
C SER A 110 -22.11 -19.14 17.98
#